data_AF-A0A2M9CPI2-F1
#
_entry.id   AF-A0A2M9CPI2-F1
#
_cell.length_a   1.000
_cell.length_b   1.000
_cell.length_c   1.000
_cell.angle_alpha   90.00
_cell.angle_beta   90.00
_cell.angle_gamma   90.00
#
_symmetry.space_group_name_H-M   'P 1'
#
loop_
_entity.id
_entity.type
_entity.pdbx_description
1 polymer ?
#
loop_
_entity_poly.entity_id
_entity_poly.type
_entity_poly.pdbx_seq_one_letter_code
_entity_poly.pdbx_strand_id
1 'polypeptide(L)'
;MTPGGPGFGSARPDRYRGGVHAAATSRPRATPGPRAGRRTRAALVAVAGSALLAACTPTIGVPVAEHATEPICAEVILAMPDVVGGMEKTRTNAQATTAWGEPGAAVTARCGVEAPEPTAEAPCLSVPSDAGTVDWLAAPDDEGTWTFVTYGRDPAVEIKVPPTVTDDQSASFVADLNRAVQRVPQTSSCVGLGDVPTPDETGAATS
;
A
#
# COMPACT_ATOMS: atom_id res chain seq x y z
N MET A 1 -7.87 -32.02 -43.76
CA MET A 1 -9.32 -32.31 -43.81
C MET A 1 -10.08 -31.00 -43.69
N THR A 2 -10.59 -30.53 -44.83
CA THR A 2 -11.60 -29.47 -44.94
C THR A 2 -12.86 -30.17 -45.45
N PRO A 3 -14.06 -29.71 -45.07
CA PRO A 3 -14.80 -28.81 -45.97
C PRO A 3 -15.36 -27.62 -45.18
N GLY A 4 -15.53 -26.40 -45.70
CA GLY A 4 -15.91 -26.03 -47.05
C GLY A 4 -17.39 -25.64 -47.05
N GLY A 5 -17.70 -24.35 -47.22
CA GLY A 5 -19.08 -23.86 -47.46
C GLY A 5 -19.16 -22.34 -47.60
N PRO A 6 -19.98 -21.80 -48.53
CA PRO A 6 -19.59 -20.76 -49.49
C PRO A 6 -20.20 -19.37 -49.21
N GLY A 7 -19.65 -18.27 -49.76
CA GLY A 7 -19.99 -17.69 -51.08
C GLY A 7 -21.28 -16.87 -50.97
N PHE A 8 -21.33 -15.57 -51.25
CA PHE A 8 -21.59 -14.87 -52.53
C PHE A 8 -21.68 -13.38 -52.14
N GLY A 9 -21.37 -12.34 -52.90
CA GLY A 9 -21.15 -12.17 -54.33
C GLY A 9 -21.43 -10.70 -54.66
N SER A 10 -20.54 -10.12 -55.47
CA SER A 10 -20.79 -9.06 -56.47
C SER A 10 -21.44 -7.71 -56.10
N ALA A 11 -20.59 -6.67 -56.14
CA ALA A 11 -20.60 -5.55 -57.11
C ALA A 11 -21.88 -4.73 -57.42
N ARG A 12 -21.79 -3.41 -57.11
CA ARG A 12 -22.03 -2.18 -57.92
C ARG A 12 -23.25 -2.14 -58.88
N PRO A 13 -24.01 -1.02 -58.97
CA PRO A 13 -23.45 0.21 -59.56
C PRO A 13 -23.99 1.55 -59.03
N ASP A 14 -23.34 2.58 -59.57
CA ASP A 14 -23.48 4.02 -59.39
C ASP A 14 -24.69 4.61 -60.14
N ARG A 15 -25.11 5.79 -59.69
CA ARG A 15 -25.98 6.80 -60.32
C ARG A 15 -27.42 6.44 -60.71
N TYR A 16 -28.35 7.19 -60.12
CA TYR A 16 -29.29 7.95 -60.94
C TYR A 16 -29.68 9.28 -60.29
N ARG A 17 -29.60 10.35 -61.10
CA ARG A 17 -29.92 11.75 -60.79
C ARG A 17 -31.19 12.08 -61.58
N GLY A 18 -32.23 12.54 -60.88
CA GLY A 18 -33.49 13.06 -61.42
C GLY A 18 -34.43 13.23 -60.22
N GLY A 19 -35.01 14.39 -59.92
CA GLY A 19 -35.54 15.40 -60.82
C GLY A 19 -37.04 15.47 -60.55
N VAL A 20 -37.44 16.53 -59.83
CA VAL A 20 -38.79 17.14 -59.72
C VAL A 20 -40.01 16.24 -59.39
N HIS A 21 -40.75 16.63 -58.35
CA HIS A 21 -42.12 17.18 -58.45
C HIS A 21 -42.67 17.40 -57.04
N ALA A 22 -42.99 18.65 -56.75
CA ALA A 22 -43.72 19.05 -55.55
C ALA A 22 -45.15 18.50 -55.63
N ALA A 23 -45.52 17.66 -54.66
CA ALA A 23 -46.89 17.32 -54.36
C ALA A 23 -47.17 17.73 -52.91
N ALA A 24 -47.95 18.80 -52.75
CA ALA A 24 -48.43 19.28 -51.48
C ALA A 24 -49.44 18.28 -50.91
N THR A 25 -48.99 17.36 -50.06
CA THR A 25 -49.88 16.60 -49.18
C THR A 25 -50.07 17.37 -47.89
N SER A 26 -51.28 17.85 -47.68
CA SER A 26 -51.76 18.46 -46.44
C SER A 26 -51.54 17.51 -45.27
N ARG A 27 -50.58 17.85 -44.39
CA ARG A 27 -50.38 17.13 -43.13
C ARG A 27 -51.49 17.52 -42.15
N PRO A 28 -52.14 16.56 -41.48
CA PRO A 28 -53.04 16.87 -40.38
C PRO A 28 -52.26 17.58 -39.26
N ARG A 29 -52.92 18.57 -38.67
CA ARG A 29 -52.39 19.42 -37.61
C ARG A 29 -52.09 18.56 -36.38
N ALA A 30 -50.84 18.17 -36.20
CA ALA A 30 -50.40 17.45 -35.01
C ALA A 30 -50.54 18.37 -33.78
N THR A 31 -51.41 17.99 -32.85
CA THR A 31 -51.51 18.61 -31.53
C THR A 31 -50.19 18.42 -30.78
N PRO A 32 -49.58 19.48 -30.21
CA PRO A 32 -48.38 19.34 -29.43
C PRO A 32 -48.71 18.63 -28.11
N GLY A 33 -48.31 17.37 -27.99
CA GLY A 33 -48.31 16.66 -26.71
C GLY A 33 -47.35 17.33 -25.71
N PRO A 34 -47.66 17.31 -24.41
CA PRO A 34 -46.89 18.01 -23.39
C PRO A 34 -45.45 17.47 -23.33
N ARG A 35 -44.48 18.31 -23.71
CA ARG A 35 -43.03 18.02 -23.65
C ARG A 35 -42.45 18.15 -22.23
N ALA A 36 -43.26 17.92 -21.19
CA ALA A 36 -42.90 18.25 -19.81
C ALA A 36 -42.11 17.15 -19.08
N GLY A 37 -42.02 15.92 -19.63
CA GLY A 37 -41.42 14.78 -18.90
C GLY A 37 -39.96 14.42 -19.24
N ARG A 38 -39.37 14.97 -20.32
CA ARG A 38 -38.04 14.52 -20.80
C ARG A 38 -36.86 15.23 -20.13
N ARG A 39 -37.05 16.46 -19.65
CA ARG A 39 -35.99 17.26 -19.01
C ARG A 39 -35.70 16.81 -17.57
N THR A 40 -36.73 16.34 -16.86
CA THR A 40 -36.64 15.86 -15.47
C THR A 40 -35.94 14.50 -15.36
N ARG A 41 -36.07 13.62 -16.36
CA ARG A 41 -35.38 12.31 -16.37
C ARG A 41 -33.87 12.42 -16.63
N ALA A 42 -33.43 13.40 -17.42
CA ALA A 42 -32.00 13.61 -17.71
C ALA A 42 -31.23 14.14 -16.49
N ALA A 43 -31.85 14.98 -15.67
CA ALA A 43 -31.22 15.53 -14.46
C ALA A 43 -30.97 14.45 -13.38
N LEU A 44 -31.89 13.49 -13.23
CA LEU A 44 -31.75 12.40 -12.25
C LEU A 44 -30.64 11.40 -12.62
N VAL A 45 -30.42 11.13 -13.92
CA VAL A 45 -29.32 10.26 -14.38
C VAL A 45 -27.96 10.94 -14.23
N ALA A 46 -27.87 12.26 -14.42
CA ALA A 46 -26.64 13.01 -14.24
C ALA A 46 -26.19 13.07 -12.76
N VAL A 47 -27.12 13.26 -11.82
CA VAL A 47 -26.83 13.27 -10.37
C VAL A 47 -26.48 11.86 -9.85
N ALA A 48 -27.14 10.81 -10.37
CA ALA A 48 -26.78 9.43 -10.05
C ALA A 48 -25.41 9.02 -10.62
N GLY A 49 -25.00 9.57 -11.76
CA GLY A 49 -23.69 9.31 -12.38
C GLY A 49 -22.51 9.92 -11.62
N SER A 50 -22.67 11.09 -10.99
CA SER A 50 -21.60 11.74 -10.23
C SER A 50 -21.31 11.10 -8.87
N ALA A 51 -22.25 10.33 -8.30
CA ALA A 51 -22.02 9.56 -7.08
C ALA A 51 -21.21 8.26 -7.30
N LEU A 52 -20.93 7.91 -8.57
CA LEU A 52 -20.15 6.72 -8.96
C LEU A 52 -18.69 7.05 -9.33
N LEU A 53 -18.26 8.31 -9.20
CA LEU A 53 -16.84 8.67 -9.25
C LEU A 53 -16.17 8.13 -7.99
N ALA A 54 -15.78 6.86 -8.11
CA ALA A 54 -15.04 6.07 -7.15
C ALA A 54 -14.10 6.90 -6.29
N ALA A 55 -14.29 6.81 -4.97
CA ALA A 55 -13.26 7.11 -4.00
C ALA A 55 -12.11 6.12 -4.24
N CYS A 56 -11.20 6.45 -5.15
CA CYS A 56 -9.93 5.77 -5.27
C CYS A 56 -9.15 6.07 -3.99
N THR A 57 -9.30 5.23 -2.97
CA THR A 57 -8.48 5.32 -1.76
C THR A 57 -7.01 5.19 -2.20
N PRO A 58 -6.14 6.13 -1.82
CA PRO A 58 -4.72 6.05 -2.16
C PRO A 58 -4.15 4.72 -1.67
N THR A 59 -3.32 4.11 -2.50
CA THR A 59 -2.59 2.88 -2.17
C THR A 59 -1.11 3.17 -2.22
N ILE A 60 -0.40 2.85 -1.13
CA ILE A 60 1.04 3.05 -1.01
C ILE A 60 1.75 1.83 -1.60
N GLY A 61 2.72 2.07 -2.46
CA GLY A 61 3.61 1.03 -2.96
C GLY A 61 4.61 0.65 -1.88
N VAL A 62 4.62 -0.61 -1.45
CA VAL A 62 5.63 -1.13 -0.51
C VAL A 62 6.24 -2.39 -1.13
N PRO A 63 7.58 -2.51 -1.23
CA PRO A 63 8.20 -3.72 -1.73
C PRO A 63 7.84 -4.92 -0.83
N VAL A 64 7.45 -6.03 -1.46
CA VAL A 64 7.28 -7.29 -0.72
C VAL A 64 8.61 -7.73 -0.14
N ALA A 65 8.59 -8.29 1.08
CA ALA A 65 9.78 -8.86 1.70
C ALA A 65 9.97 -10.33 1.23
N GLU A 66 11.19 -10.85 1.35
CA GLU A 66 11.56 -12.18 0.84
C GLU A 66 10.72 -13.29 1.48
N HIS A 67 10.54 -13.22 2.81
CA HIS A 67 9.82 -14.19 3.62
C HIS A 67 8.40 -13.69 3.99
N ALA A 68 7.81 -12.79 3.19
CA ALA A 68 6.49 -12.21 3.46
C ALA A 68 5.34 -13.24 3.52
N THR A 69 5.55 -14.45 3.01
CA THR A 69 4.57 -15.56 3.04
C THR A 69 4.63 -16.40 4.31
N GLU A 70 5.57 -16.14 5.22
CA GLU A 70 5.61 -16.83 6.51
C GLU A 70 4.33 -16.56 7.31
N PRO A 71 3.65 -17.60 7.87
CA PRO A 71 2.36 -17.42 8.53
C PRO A 71 2.37 -16.39 9.66
N ILE A 72 3.49 -16.27 10.39
CA ILE A 72 3.63 -15.33 11.49
C ILE A 72 3.49 -13.87 11.03
N CYS A 73 3.84 -13.55 9.78
CA CYS A 73 3.70 -12.21 9.25
C CYS A 73 2.23 -11.77 9.08
N ALA A 74 1.31 -12.72 8.90
CA ALA A 74 -0.12 -12.41 8.94
C ALA A 74 -0.53 -11.92 10.33
N GLU A 75 -0.06 -12.58 11.40
CA GLU A 75 -0.34 -12.16 12.78
C GLU A 75 0.25 -10.79 13.10
N VAL A 76 1.48 -10.53 12.64
CA VAL A 76 2.16 -9.24 12.81
C VAL A 76 1.33 -8.11 12.16
N ILE A 77 0.96 -8.24 10.89
CA ILE A 77 0.26 -7.16 10.16
C ILE A 77 -1.18 -6.98 10.63
N LEU A 78 -1.86 -8.05 11.06
CA LEU A 78 -3.18 -7.95 11.69
C LEU A 78 -3.15 -7.26 13.06
N ALA A 79 -2.02 -7.34 13.76
CA ALA A 79 -1.82 -6.66 15.04
C ALA A 79 -1.32 -5.21 14.89
N MET A 80 -0.96 -4.76 13.68
CA MET A 80 -0.48 -3.39 13.44
C MET A 80 -1.56 -2.36 13.76
N PRO A 81 -1.24 -1.31 14.54
CA PRO A 81 -2.21 -0.30 14.96
C PRO A 81 -2.77 0.50 13.79
N ASP A 82 -3.98 1.03 13.95
CA ASP A 82 -4.63 1.87 12.94
C ASP A 82 -4.04 3.29 12.87
N VAL A 83 -3.34 3.74 13.92
CA VAL A 83 -2.67 5.04 13.99
C VAL A 83 -1.27 4.87 14.55
N VAL A 84 -0.29 5.54 13.94
CA VAL A 84 1.11 5.57 14.38
C VAL A 84 1.63 6.99 14.27
N GLY A 85 2.15 7.56 15.36
CA GLY A 85 2.68 8.92 15.33
C GLY A 85 1.68 9.97 14.82
N GLY A 86 0.38 9.77 15.05
CA GLY A 86 -0.70 10.62 14.55
C GLY A 86 -1.12 10.38 13.09
N MET A 87 -0.47 9.45 12.38
CA MET A 87 -0.79 9.11 10.99
C MET A 87 -1.74 7.91 10.92
N GLU A 88 -2.82 8.05 10.14
CA GLU A 88 -3.81 7.00 9.89
C GLU A 88 -3.25 5.91 8.97
N LYS A 89 -3.65 4.66 9.21
CA LYS A 89 -3.27 3.48 8.41
C LYS A 89 -3.86 3.57 7.01
N THR A 90 -3.01 3.33 6.02
CA THR A 90 -3.33 3.40 4.59
C THR A 90 -3.11 2.05 3.92
N ARG A 91 -3.89 1.77 2.86
CA ARG A 91 -3.76 0.54 2.08
C ARG A 91 -2.40 0.47 1.38
N THR A 92 -1.83 -0.73 1.35
CA THR A 92 -0.64 -1.08 0.57
C THR A 92 -0.97 -2.07 -0.56
N ASN A 93 -0.03 -2.29 -1.48
CA ASN A 93 -0.22 -3.16 -2.64
C ASN A 93 0.50 -4.52 -2.57
N ALA A 94 1.17 -4.82 -1.45
CA ALA A 94 1.98 -6.03 -1.28
C ALA A 94 1.57 -6.82 -0.03
N GLN A 95 1.86 -8.12 -0.03
CA GLN A 95 1.61 -9.00 1.11
C GLN A 95 2.49 -8.62 2.30
N ALA A 96 1.97 -8.87 3.50
CA ALA A 96 2.67 -8.60 4.75
C ALA A 96 3.21 -7.16 4.88
N THR A 97 2.50 -6.18 4.31
CA THR A 97 2.88 -4.77 4.38
C THR A 97 1.79 -3.91 5.02
N THR A 98 2.18 -2.76 5.57
CA THR A 98 1.29 -1.72 6.10
C THR A 98 1.91 -0.36 5.83
N ALA A 99 1.10 0.68 5.73
CA ALA A 99 1.58 2.05 5.65
C ALA A 99 0.72 2.96 6.52
N TRP A 100 1.25 4.11 6.92
CA TRP A 100 0.52 5.17 7.61
C TRP A 100 0.83 6.51 6.97
N GLY A 101 -0.20 7.34 6.79
CA GLY A 101 -0.09 8.66 6.15
C GLY A 101 -0.35 8.65 4.65
N GLU A 102 0.14 9.68 3.97
CA GLU A 102 -0.19 10.01 2.58
C GLU A 102 0.87 9.53 1.56
N PRO A 103 0.51 9.29 0.29
CA PRO A 103 1.47 8.96 -0.76
C PRO A 103 2.62 9.96 -0.88
N GLY A 104 3.85 9.46 -0.85
CA GLY A 104 5.07 10.28 -0.92
C GLY A 104 5.63 10.71 0.44
N ALA A 105 4.87 10.57 1.53
CA ALA A 105 5.29 10.91 2.89
C ALA A 105 4.93 9.82 3.92
N ALA A 106 4.52 8.63 3.47
CA ALA A 106 4.02 7.57 4.33
C ALA A 106 5.16 6.84 5.06
N VAL A 107 4.93 6.53 6.34
CA VAL A 107 5.68 5.49 7.05
C VAL A 107 5.25 4.14 6.51
N THR A 108 6.19 3.26 6.20
CA THR A 108 5.87 1.92 5.66
C THR A 108 6.45 0.83 6.53
N ALA A 109 5.75 -0.29 6.61
CA ALA A 109 6.16 -1.49 7.32
C ALA A 109 6.07 -2.70 6.37
N ARG A 110 7.03 -3.60 6.47
CA ARG A 110 6.97 -4.93 5.84
C ARG A 110 7.53 -6.00 6.79
N CYS A 111 6.80 -7.09 6.95
CA CYS A 111 7.26 -8.28 7.66
C CYS A 111 7.80 -9.29 6.65
N GLY A 112 8.84 -10.05 7.04
CA GLY A 112 9.45 -11.05 6.17
C GLY A 112 10.79 -10.61 5.59
N VAL A 113 11.45 -9.59 6.14
CA VAL A 113 12.81 -9.28 5.71
C VAL A 113 13.78 -10.25 6.38
N GLU A 114 14.91 -10.50 5.72
CA GLU A 114 15.98 -11.33 6.27
C GLU A 114 16.39 -10.82 7.65
N ALA A 115 16.56 -11.72 8.61
CA ALA A 115 16.98 -11.37 9.95
C ALA A 115 18.40 -10.77 9.90
N PRO A 116 18.63 -9.56 10.43
CA PRO A 116 19.95 -8.95 10.35
C PRO A 116 20.91 -9.64 11.31
N GLU A 117 22.12 -9.90 10.80
CA GLU A 117 23.27 -10.30 11.62
C GLU A 117 23.70 -9.15 12.56
N PRO A 118 24.30 -9.45 13.72
CA PRO A 118 24.90 -8.44 14.57
C PRO A 118 25.93 -7.60 13.79
N THR A 119 25.73 -6.29 13.72
CA THR A 119 26.61 -5.37 12.98
C THR A 119 26.90 -4.11 13.79
N ALA A 120 28.09 -3.51 13.55
CA ALA A 120 28.45 -2.20 14.07
C ALA A 120 28.00 -1.04 13.15
N GLU A 121 27.48 -1.35 11.96
CA GLU A 121 27.09 -0.36 10.95
C GLU A 121 25.76 0.34 11.28
N ALA A 122 24.89 -0.32 12.05
CA ALA A 122 23.62 0.23 12.49
C ALA A 122 23.49 0.13 14.03
N PRO A 123 23.27 1.25 14.74
CA PRO A 123 22.98 1.22 16.16
C PRO A 123 21.82 0.30 16.52
N CYS A 124 22.04 -0.57 17.51
CA CYS A 124 20.99 -1.40 18.11
C CYS A 124 20.31 -0.62 19.24
N LEU A 125 19.00 -0.41 19.14
CA LEU A 125 18.19 0.37 20.06
C LEU A 125 17.13 -0.51 20.71
N SER A 126 17.19 -0.65 22.03
CA SER A 126 16.11 -1.25 22.81
C SER A 126 15.01 -0.23 23.07
N VAL A 127 13.85 -0.42 22.44
CA VAL A 127 12.72 0.51 22.52
C VAL A 127 11.65 -0.07 23.44
N PRO A 128 11.43 0.48 24.66
CA PRO A 128 10.41 0.02 25.58
C PRO A 128 9.00 0.53 25.20
N SER A 129 7.98 -0.24 25.55
CA SER A 129 6.55 0.11 25.43
C SER A 129 5.74 -0.52 26.56
N ASP A 130 4.44 -0.21 26.64
CA ASP A 130 3.48 -0.89 27.52
C ASP A 130 3.33 -2.40 27.21
N ALA A 131 3.62 -2.79 25.96
CA ALA A 131 3.56 -4.18 25.49
C ALA A 131 4.87 -4.95 25.67
N GLY A 132 5.94 -4.33 26.15
CA GLY A 132 7.29 -4.92 26.23
C GLY A 132 8.34 -4.13 25.44
N THR A 133 9.55 -4.70 25.33
CA THR A 133 10.70 -4.08 24.67
C THR A 133 11.00 -4.81 23.36
N VAL A 134 11.27 -4.04 22.31
CA VAL A 134 11.75 -4.56 21.02
C VAL A 134 13.09 -3.91 20.71
N ASP A 135 14.01 -4.73 20.24
CA ASP A 135 15.33 -4.31 19.78
C ASP A 135 15.29 -4.01 18.27
N TRP A 136 15.82 -2.86 17.89
CA TRP A 136 15.79 -2.35 16.52
C TRP A 136 17.20 -1.95 16.07
N LEU A 137 17.62 -2.39 14.88
CA LEU A 137 18.73 -1.77 14.16
C LEU A 137 18.19 -0.56 13.41
N ALA A 138 18.71 0.63 13.69
CA ALA A 138 18.21 1.88 13.14
C ALA A 138 19.31 2.66 12.41
N ALA A 139 19.13 2.90 11.11
CA ALA A 139 20.07 3.68 10.32
C ALA A 139 19.33 4.52 9.26
N PRO A 140 19.75 5.79 9.03
CA PRO A 140 19.29 6.57 7.90
C PRO A 140 20.07 6.18 6.63
N ASP A 141 19.42 6.31 5.47
CA ASP A 141 20.12 6.34 4.18
C ASP A 141 20.63 7.75 3.84
N ASP A 142 21.31 7.86 2.68
CA ASP A 142 21.86 9.13 2.19
C ASP A 142 20.79 10.20 1.90
N GLU A 143 19.53 9.78 1.74
CA GLU A 143 18.37 10.64 1.48
C GLU A 143 17.64 11.02 2.78
N GLY A 144 18.10 10.54 3.94
CA GLY A 144 17.53 10.82 5.26
C GLY A 144 16.33 9.97 5.63
N THR A 145 16.01 8.92 4.87
CA THR A 145 14.98 7.96 5.24
C THR A 145 15.53 7.01 6.29
N TRP A 146 14.90 7.00 7.47
CA TRP A 146 15.27 6.09 8.55
C TRP A 146 14.70 4.70 8.30
N THR A 147 15.55 3.69 8.36
CA THR A 147 15.16 2.29 8.33
C THR A 147 15.37 1.69 9.71
N PHE A 148 14.30 1.09 10.27
CA PHE A 148 14.32 0.32 11.51
C PHE A 148 14.05 -1.13 11.17
N VAL A 149 14.97 -2.03 11.49
CA VAL A 149 14.79 -3.48 11.32
C VAL A 149 14.85 -4.15 12.69
N THR A 150 13.89 -5.02 12.97
CA THR A 150 13.87 -5.73 14.26
C THR A 150 15.08 -6.65 14.39
N TYR A 151 15.79 -6.55 15.51
CA TYR A 151 16.96 -7.38 15.79
C TYR A 151 16.57 -8.65 16.57
N GLY A 152 17.24 -9.75 16.25
CA GLY A 152 17.04 -11.04 16.92
C GLY A 152 15.66 -11.65 16.70
N ARG A 153 15.00 -11.37 15.58
CA ARG A 153 13.70 -11.93 15.21
C ARG A 153 13.76 -12.42 13.77
N ASP A 154 13.20 -13.60 13.54
CA ASP A 154 13.16 -14.25 12.23
C ASP A 154 11.75 -14.79 11.95
N PRO A 155 11.02 -14.26 10.95
CA PRO A 155 11.43 -13.18 10.06
C PRO A 155 11.50 -11.81 10.75
N ALA A 156 12.35 -10.92 10.26
CA ALA A 156 12.41 -9.56 10.75
C ALA A 156 11.31 -8.68 10.15
N VAL A 157 10.99 -7.59 10.86
CA VAL A 157 10.09 -6.52 10.41
C VAL A 157 10.92 -5.27 10.15
N GLU A 158 10.72 -4.68 8.97
CA GLU A 158 11.34 -3.42 8.56
C GLU A 158 10.31 -2.30 8.57
N ILE A 159 10.67 -1.16 9.16
CA ILE A 159 9.93 0.09 9.11
C ILE A 159 10.77 1.14 8.41
N LYS A 160 10.20 1.83 7.42
CA LYS A 160 10.82 3.00 6.80
C LYS A 160 10.06 4.25 7.16
N VAL A 161 10.80 5.25 7.67
CA VAL A 161 10.30 6.56 8.05
C VAL A 161 10.96 7.60 7.15
N PRO A 162 10.21 8.21 6.21
CA PRO A 162 10.77 9.20 5.29
C PRO A 162 11.16 10.50 6.02
N PRO A 163 12.09 11.29 5.46
CA PRO A 163 12.57 12.53 6.07
C PRO A 163 11.43 13.52 6.34
N THR A 164 10.41 13.56 5.48
CA THR A 164 9.21 14.40 5.66
C THR A 164 8.48 14.16 6.97
N VAL A 165 8.61 12.96 7.57
CA VAL A 165 8.05 12.67 8.90
C VAL A 165 9.04 13.05 9.99
N THR A 166 10.33 12.77 9.80
CA THR A 166 11.35 13.07 10.82
C THR A 166 11.69 14.56 10.95
N ASP A 167 11.42 15.35 9.92
CA ASP A 167 11.56 16.80 9.94
C ASP A 167 10.53 17.46 10.87
N ASP A 168 9.33 16.88 10.97
CA ASP A 168 8.23 17.39 11.79
C ASP A 168 8.20 16.78 13.20
N GLN A 169 8.60 15.51 13.36
CA GLN A 169 8.55 14.79 14.64
C GLN A 169 9.57 13.66 14.77
N SER A 170 9.93 13.29 16.00
CA SER A 170 10.80 12.13 16.24
C SER A 170 10.15 10.81 15.83
N ALA A 171 10.95 9.83 15.40
CA ALA A 171 10.51 8.45 15.13
C ALA A 171 10.23 7.60 16.39
N SER A 172 9.98 8.22 17.55
CA SER A 172 9.70 7.51 18.81
C SER A 172 8.41 6.68 18.77
N PHE A 173 7.49 7.00 17.85
CA PHE A 173 6.26 6.23 17.59
C PHE A 173 6.53 4.80 17.12
N VAL A 174 7.77 4.43 16.75
CA VAL A 174 8.12 3.03 16.47
C VAL A 174 7.82 2.13 17.68
N ALA A 175 7.84 2.67 18.90
CA ALA A 175 7.40 1.96 20.10
C ALA A 175 5.94 1.47 20.04
N ASP A 176 5.05 2.16 19.32
CA ASP A 176 3.63 1.78 19.16
C ASP A 176 3.49 0.44 18.41
N LEU A 177 4.49 0.08 17.61
CA LEU A 177 4.54 -1.14 16.81
C LEU A 177 4.98 -2.36 17.63
N ASN A 178 5.52 -2.16 18.83
CA ASN A 178 6.10 -3.23 19.64
C ASN A 178 5.09 -4.36 19.92
N ARG A 179 3.82 -4.04 20.16
CA ARG A 179 2.78 -5.06 20.39
C ARG A 179 2.62 -6.00 19.19
N ALA A 180 2.71 -5.48 17.98
CA ALA A 180 2.56 -6.24 16.74
C ALA A 180 3.81 -7.06 16.43
N VAL A 181 4.97 -6.43 16.56
CA VAL A 181 6.27 -7.02 16.24
C VAL A 181 6.64 -8.15 17.19
N GLN A 182 6.27 -8.04 18.47
CA GLN A 182 6.58 -9.08 19.46
C GLN A 182 5.90 -10.43 19.23
N ARG A 183 5.01 -10.53 18.23
CA ARG A 183 4.46 -11.81 17.77
C ARG A 183 5.57 -12.74 17.25
N VAL A 184 6.57 -12.19 16.57
CA VAL A 184 7.74 -12.97 16.16
C VAL A 184 8.63 -13.18 17.37
N PRO A 185 8.98 -14.40 17.79
CA PRO A 185 9.82 -14.62 18.96
C PRO A 185 11.20 -13.95 18.84
N GLN A 186 11.74 -13.50 19.97
CA GLN A 186 13.09 -12.95 20.03
C GLN A 186 14.11 -14.03 20.43
N THR A 187 15.18 -14.15 19.65
CA THR A 187 16.28 -15.12 19.84
C THR A 187 17.60 -14.44 20.22
N SER A 188 17.76 -13.15 19.89
CA SER A 188 18.92 -12.32 20.23
C SER A 188 18.47 -10.95 20.72
N SER A 189 19.29 -10.26 21.49
CA SER A 189 18.99 -8.91 21.99
C SER A 189 20.16 -7.96 21.81
N CYS A 190 19.88 -6.65 21.81
CA CYS A 190 20.95 -5.65 21.84
C CYS A 190 21.86 -5.92 23.05
N VAL A 191 23.18 -5.80 22.85
CA VAL A 191 24.15 -5.83 23.94
C VAL A 191 24.35 -4.42 24.48
N GLY A 192 24.33 -4.26 25.80
CA GLY A 192 24.69 -3.01 26.44
C GLY A 192 26.20 -2.80 26.46
N LEU A 193 26.64 -1.56 26.74
CA LEU A 193 28.06 -1.25 26.96
C LEU A 193 28.69 -2.06 28.12
N GLY A 194 27.88 -2.57 29.05
CA GLY A 194 28.32 -3.44 30.14
C GLY A 194 28.40 -4.92 29.80
N ASP A 195 27.86 -5.35 28.66
CA ASP A 195 27.82 -6.75 28.23
C ASP A 195 28.96 -7.09 27.25
N VAL A 196 29.81 -6.11 26.93
CA VAL A 196 31.05 -6.32 26.18
C VAL A 196 32.06 -7.00 27.12
N PRO A 197 32.51 -8.24 26.85
CA PRO A 197 33.51 -8.90 27.68
C PRO A 197 34.75 -8.02 27.75
N THR A 198 35.08 -7.53 28.95
CA THR A 198 36.31 -6.77 29.15
C THR A 198 37.51 -7.72 29.14
N PRO A 199 38.68 -7.31 28.60
CA PRO A 199 39.85 -8.18 28.51
C PRO A 199 40.31 -8.80 29.85
N ASP A 200 39.97 -8.18 30.98
CA ASP A 200 40.40 -8.60 32.31
C ASP A 200 39.71 -9.89 32.82
N GLU A 201 38.55 -10.28 32.29
CA GLU A 201 37.83 -11.49 32.74
C GLU A 201 38.32 -12.78 32.07
N THR A 202 39.04 -12.67 30.95
CA THR A 202 39.61 -13.84 30.25
C THR A 202 40.79 -14.48 31.03
N GLY A 203 41.37 -13.77 32.00
CA GLY A 203 42.46 -14.27 32.84
C GLY A 203 42.04 -15.10 34.06
N ALA A 204 40.76 -15.10 34.44
CA ALA A 204 40.30 -15.70 35.71
C ALA A 204 39.83 -17.17 35.58
N ALA A 205 39.67 -17.71 34.37
CA ALA A 205 39.08 -19.03 34.14
C ALA A 205 40.09 -20.18 33.97
N THR A 206 41.36 -19.99 34.34
CA THR A 206 42.35 -21.08 34.42
C THR A 206 42.98 -21.13 35.80
N SER A 207 42.32 -21.83 36.73
CA SER A 207 42.91 -22.33 37.98
C SER A 207 42.22 -23.64 38.35
#